data_AF-A0A1H6SR80-F1
#
_entry.id   AF-A0A1H6SR80-F1
#
_cell.length_a   1.000
_cell.length_b   1.000
_cell.length_c   1.000
_cell.angle_alpha   90.00
_cell.angle_beta   90.00
_cell.angle_gamma   90.00
#
_symmetry.space_group_name_H-M   'P 1'
#
loop_
_entity.id
_entity.type
_entity.pdbx_description
1 polymer ?
#
loop_
_entity_poly.entity_id
_entity_poly.type
_entity_poly.pdbx_seq_one_letter_code
_entity_poly.pdbx_strand_id
1 'polypeptide(L)'
;MKKTLTFMAFGLFALNANAQDITPAPTQPTDSIQKVEVTKLEKEKTDKEALKAKEKADKDAAKEKEKAEKAARDQQKEIEKEKLALTKELKASEKARKEAEKDRKKLEKERKQLADARDKVADLKEDILKNKEKLEDEKKDFEKDKKRGKLSPNDELKRQGKIDKLLDKSIELQNKLEKATIKLDKIR
;
A
#
# COMPACT_ATOMS: atom_id res chain seq x y z
N MET A 1 11.46 6.38 -22.51
CA MET A 1 11.02 6.39 -23.92
C MET A 1 9.64 7.04 -23.95
N LYS A 2 9.46 8.09 -24.77
CA LYS A 2 8.20 8.82 -24.97
C LYS A 2 7.40 8.16 -26.11
N LYS A 3 6.10 8.47 -26.19
CA LYS A 3 5.06 8.18 -27.23
C LYS A 3 4.05 7.12 -26.75
N THR A 4 2.72 7.25 -26.87
CA THR A 4 1.85 8.24 -27.54
C THR A 4 0.42 8.03 -27.01
N LEU A 5 -0.27 9.14 -26.81
CA LEU A 5 -1.70 9.24 -26.50
C LEU A 5 -2.51 8.97 -27.77
N THR A 6 -3.48 8.05 -27.73
CA THR A 6 -4.49 7.88 -28.81
C THR A 6 -5.87 8.03 -28.20
N PHE A 7 -6.43 9.24 -28.30
CA PHE A 7 -7.85 9.50 -28.14
C PHE A 7 -8.54 9.11 -29.46
N MET A 8 -9.43 8.12 -29.43
CA MET A 8 -10.44 7.93 -30.47
C MET A 8 -11.76 8.51 -29.98
N ALA A 9 -12.06 9.73 -30.46
CA ALA A 9 -13.40 10.28 -30.45
C ALA A 9 -14.15 9.70 -31.66
N PHE A 10 -15.18 8.89 -31.41
CA PHE A 10 -16.12 8.49 -32.45
C PHE A 10 -17.40 9.32 -32.27
N GLY A 11 -17.62 10.21 -33.23
CA GLY A 11 -18.67 11.21 -33.22
C GLY A 11 -20.06 10.63 -33.43
N LEU A 12 -21.00 11.21 -32.69
CA LEU A 12 -22.43 11.24 -33.01
C LEU A 12 -22.64 12.08 -34.28
N PHE A 13 -23.17 11.48 -35.34
CA PHE A 13 -23.79 12.23 -36.43
C PHE A 13 -25.28 11.90 -36.48
N ALA A 14 -26.08 12.84 -35.99
CA ALA A 14 -27.53 12.82 -36.06
C ALA A 14 -27.96 13.18 -37.49
N LEU A 15 -28.74 12.32 -38.13
CA LEU A 15 -29.47 12.64 -39.35
C LEU A 15 -30.83 13.24 -38.96
N ASN A 16 -30.95 14.55 -39.11
CA ASN A 16 -32.21 15.28 -39.20
C ASN A 16 -32.26 15.91 -40.59
N ALA A 17 -33.19 15.49 -41.44
CA ALA A 17 -33.54 16.19 -42.67
C ALA A 17 -35.04 16.48 -42.65
N ASN A 18 -35.36 17.75 -42.42
CA ASN A 18 -36.68 18.35 -42.58
C ASN A 18 -36.88 18.82 -44.03
N ALA A 19 -38.16 18.93 -44.38
CA ALA A 19 -38.77 19.20 -45.68
C ALA A 19 -38.45 20.55 -46.35
N GLN A 20 -38.76 20.64 -47.66
CA GLN A 20 -39.38 21.77 -48.41
C GLN A 20 -39.39 21.41 -49.92
N ASP A 21 -40.56 21.15 -50.53
CA ASP A 21 -41.51 22.07 -51.22
C ASP A 21 -41.18 22.35 -52.70
N ILE A 22 -42.20 22.36 -53.59
CA ILE A 22 -42.46 23.32 -54.72
C ILE A 22 -43.67 22.87 -55.60
N THR A 23 -44.84 23.50 -55.38
CA THR A 23 -45.80 24.22 -56.29
C THR A 23 -46.56 23.51 -57.48
N PRO A 24 -47.53 24.15 -58.23
CA PRO A 24 -48.99 23.86 -58.11
C PRO A 24 -49.87 23.76 -59.41
N ALA A 25 -51.12 23.23 -59.25
CA ALA A 25 -52.41 23.50 -59.97
C ALA A 25 -52.58 23.21 -61.50
N PRO A 26 -53.81 23.18 -62.12
CA PRO A 26 -55.21 23.21 -61.61
C PRO A 26 -56.18 22.16 -62.26
N THR A 27 -57.43 22.02 -61.73
CA THR A 27 -58.76 22.08 -62.44
C THR A 27 -59.89 21.38 -61.64
N GLN A 28 -61.05 22.05 -61.52
CA GLN A 28 -62.32 21.61 -60.90
C GLN A 28 -63.21 20.85 -61.93
N PRO A 29 -64.52 20.54 -61.69
CA PRO A 29 -65.30 20.24 -60.47
C PRO A 29 -66.10 18.90 -60.60
N THR A 30 -66.78 18.48 -59.52
CA THR A 30 -68.19 17.98 -59.45
C THR A 30 -68.41 16.85 -58.44
N ASP A 31 -69.58 16.94 -57.82
CA ASP A 31 -70.35 15.93 -57.08
C ASP A 31 -70.04 15.66 -55.61
N SER A 32 -70.90 16.28 -54.81
CA SER A 32 -70.79 16.58 -53.38
C SER A 32 -71.55 15.60 -52.47
N ILE A 33 -71.94 14.40 -52.92
CA ILE A 33 -72.95 13.62 -52.16
C ILE A 33 -72.54 12.18 -51.80
N GLN A 34 -71.61 11.53 -52.51
CA GLN A 34 -71.12 10.19 -52.13
C GLN A 34 -69.86 10.19 -51.24
N LYS A 35 -69.30 11.38 -50.98
CA LYS A 35 -67.97 11.54 -50.35
C LYS A 35 -67.95 11.35 -48.83
N VAL A 36 -69.09 11.36 -48.14
CA VAL A 36 -69.13 11.43 -46.66
C VAL A 36 -69.10 10.04 -45.98
N GLU A 37 -69.62 8.99 -46.62
CA GLU A 37 -69.64 7.63 -46.06
C GLU A 37 -68.39 6.82 -46.42
N VAL A 38 -67.86 6.98 -47.64
CA VAL A 38 -66.60 6.34 -48.06
C VAL A 38 -65.41 6.92 -47.28
N THR A 39 -65.41 8.23 -46.97
CA THR A 39 -64.35 8.85 -46.14
C THR A 39 -64.42 8.47 -44.66
N LYS A 40 -65.57 8.05 -44.11
CA LYS A 40 -65.64 7.52 -42.74
C LYS A 40 -65.12 6.08 -42.65
N LEU A 41 -65.42 5.24 -43.66
CA LEU A 41 -64.90 3.87 -43.76
C LEU A 41 -63.40 3.81 -44.11
N GLU A 42 -62.90 4.73 -44.93
CA GLU A 42 -61.45 4.86 -45.19
C GLU A 42 -60.70 5.40 -43.97
N LYS A 43 -61.24 6.42 -43.28
CA LYS A 43 -60.65 6.91 -42.02
C LYS A 43 -60.59 5.82 -40.95
N GLU A 44 -61.63 5.01 -40.79
CA GLU A 44 -61.63 3.92 -39.80
C GLU A 44 -60.65 2.78 -40.15
N LYS A 45 -60.41 2.52 -41.46
CA LYS A 45 -59.39 1.56 -41.91
C LYS A 45 -57.97 2.11 -41.76
N THR A 46 -57.74 3.37 -42.09
CA THR A 46 -56.46 4.05 -41.86
C THR A 46 -56.17 4.26 -40.38
N ASP A 47 -57.18 4.49 -39.54
CA ASP A 47 -57.03 4.61 -38.09
C ASP A 47 -56.73 3.25 -37.45
N LYS A 48 -57.35 2.15 -37.92
CA LYS A 48 -57.01 0.78 -37.50
C LYS A 48 -55.59 0.36 -37.94
N GLU A 49 -55.14 0.77 -39.12
CA GLU A 49 -53.75 0.52 -39.56
C GLU A 49 -52.74 1.42 -38.81
N ALA A 50 -53.07 2.68 -38.56
CA ALA A 50 -52.24 3.59 -37.77
C ALA A 50 -52.14 3.15 -36.30
N LEU A 51 -53.22 2.63 -35.70
CA LEU A 51 -53.22 2.03 -34.36
C LEU A 51 -52.36 0.76 -34.31
N LYS A 52 -52.44 -0.13 -35.30
CA LYS A 52 -51.59 -1.33 -35.39
C LYS A 52 -50.12 -0.99 -35.64
N ALA A 53 -49.83 0.08 -36.40
CA ALA A 53 -48.48 0.58 -36.62
C ALA A 53 -47.90 1.21 -35.34
N LYS A 54 -48.69 1.99 -34.60
CA LYS A 54 -48.31 2.51 -33.28
C LYS A 54 -48.07 1.39 -32.26
N GLU A 55 -48.95 0.40 -32.20
CA GLU A 55 -48.81 -0.72 -31.25
C GLU A 55 -47.57 -1.59 -31.56
N LYS A 56 -47.21 -1.76 -32.84
CA LYS A 56 -45.94 -2.39 -33.23
C LYS A 56 -44.73 -1.54 -32.85
N ALA A 57 -44.79 -0.23 -33.10
CA ALA A 57 -43.72 0.70 -32.73
C ALA A 57 -43.52 0.75 -31.21
N ASP A 58 -44.60 0.74 -30.42
CA ASP A 58 -44.55 0.73 -28.96
C ASP A 58 -44.02 -0.62 -28.41
N LYS A 59 -44.39 -1.76 -29.03
CA LYS A 59 -43.82 -3.08 -28.69
C LYS A 59 -42.34 -3.19 -29.00
N ASP A 60 -41.89 -2.64 -30.12
CA ASP A 60 -40.48 -2.68 -30.49
C ASP A 60 -39.65 -1.70 -29.64
N ALA A 61 -40.17 -0.51 -29.34
CA ALA A 61 -39.56 0.44 -28.40
C ALA A 61 -39.50 -0.11 -26.96
N ALA A 62 -40.53 -0.85 -26.51
CA ALA A 62 -40.52 -1.51 -25.21
C ALA A 62 -39.47 -2.63 -25.13
N LYS A 63 -39.34 -3.46 -26.17
CA LYS A 63 -38.30 -4.50 -26.25
C LYS A 63 -36.89 -3.92 -26.32
N GLU A 64 -36.72 -2.79 -26.98
CA GLU A 64 -35.43 -2.12 -27.09
C GLU A 64 -35.01 -1.47 -25.76
N LYS A 65 -35.95 -0.83 -25.05
CA LYS A 65 -35.73 -0.35 -23.67
C LYS A 65 -35.42 -1.49 -22.70
N GLU A 66 -36.13 -2.61 -22.78
CA GLU A 66 -35.89 -3.77 -21.91
C GLU A 66 -34.48 -4.37 -22.16
N LYS A 67 -34.04 -4.45 -23.43
CA LYS A 67 -32.67 -4.89 -23.77
C LYS A 67 -31.61 -3.92 -23.27
N ALA A 68 -31.84 -2.61 -23.41
CA ALA A 68 -30.93 -1.57 -22.94
C ALA A 68 -30.81 -1.56 -21.40
N GLU A 69 -31.93 -1.74 -20.70
CA GLU A 69 -31.95 -1.81 -19.22
C GLU A 69 -31.25 -3.08 -18.72
N LYS A 70 -31.45 -4.22 -19.39
CA LYS A 70 -30.75 -5.47 -19.06
C LYS A 70 -29.24 -5.37 -19.28
N ALA A 71 -28.81 -4.77 -20.39
CA ALA A 71 -27.40 -4.51 -20.67
C ALA A 71 -26.76 -3.55 -19.66
N ALA A 72 -27.45 -2.45 -19.30
CA ALA A 72 -26.98 -1.51 -18.27
C ALA A 72 -26.88 -2.17 -16.89
N ARG A 73 -27.85 -3.02 -16.53
CA ARG A 73 -27.86 -3.76 -15.27
C ARG A 73 -26.73 -4.80 -15.20
N ASP A 74 -26.43 -5.47 -16.30
CA ASP A 74 -25.33 -6.44 -16.36
C ASP A 74 -23.96 -5.73 -16.33
N GLN A 75 -23.82 -4.57 -16.99
CA GLN A 75 -22.63 -3.72 -16.87
C GLN A 75 -22.42 -3.20 -15.44
N GLN A 76 -23.48 -2.75 -14.76
CA GLN A 76 -23.39 -2.31 -13.37
C GLN A 76 -22.94 -3.44 -12.44
N LYS A 77 -23.46 -4.66 -12.63
CA LYS A 77 -23.05 -5.83 -11.84
C LYS A 77 -21.58 -6.20 -12.06
N GLU A 78 -21.08 -6.13 -13.29
CA GLU A 78 -19.66 -6.41 -13.57
C GLU A 78 -18.75 -5.33 -12.95
N ILE A 79 -19.11 -4.05 -13.07
CA ILE A 79 -18.37 -2.95 -12.42
C ILE A 79 -18.38 -3.11 -10.89
N GLU A 80 -19.51 -3.51 -10.30
CA GLU A 80 -19.63 -3.73 -8.85
C GLU A 80 -18.78 -4.93 -8.39
N LYS A 81 -18.78 -6.03 -9.13
CA LYS A 81 -17.91 -7.18 -8.86
C LYS A 81 -16.43 -6.82 -8.97
N GLU A 82 -16.04 -6.07 -9.99
CA GLU A 82 -14.66 -5.63 -10.20
C GLU A 82 -14.20 -4.68 -9.08
N LYS A 83 -15.05 -3.72 -8.67
CA LYS A 83 -14.78 -2.87 -7.50
C LYS A 83 -14.69 -3.68 -6.21
N LEU A 84 -15.54 -4.69 -6.03
CA LEU A 84 -15.49 -5.57 -4.86
C LEU A 84 -14.21 -6.41 -4.85
N ALA A 85 -13.77 -6.90 -6.01
CA ALA A 85 -12.51 -7.63 -6.16
C ALA A 85 -11.30 -6.73 -5.85
N LEU A 86 -11.22 -5.55 -6.47
CA LEU A 86 -10.18 -4.56 -6.23
C LEU A 86 -10.11 -4.12 -4.77
N THR A 87 -11.24 -3.87 -4.13
CA THR A 87 -11.27 -3.48 -2.71
C THR A 87 -10.85 -4.62 -1.78
N LYS A 88 -11.19 -5.88 -2.09
CA LYS A 88 -10.70 -7.06 -1.35
C LYS A 88 -9.19 -7.22 -1.52
N GLU A 89 -8.68 -7.05 -2.75
CA GLU A 89 -7.26 -7.15 -3.06
C GLU A 89 -6.44 -6.05 -2.39
N LEU A 90 -6.92 -4.80 -2.42
CA LEU A 90 -6.29 -3.69 -1.70
C LEU A 90 -6.25 -3.94 -0.19
N LYS A 91 -7.36 -4.41 0.40
CA LYS A 91 -7.41 -4.75 1.83
C LYS A 91 -6.47 -5.90 2.19
N ALA A 92 -6.34 -6.91 1.34
CA ALA A 92 -5.40 -8.02 1.54
C ALA A 92 -3.95 -7.54 1.43
N SER A 93 -3.63 -6.74 0.42
CA SER A 93 -2.31 -6.14 0.21
C SER A 93 -1.90 -5.21 1.35
N GLU A 94 -2.83 -4.39 1.86
CA GLU A 94 -2.57 -3.52 3.01
C GLU A 94 -2.31 -4.31 4.29
N LYS A 95 -3.06 -5.39 4.54
CA LYS A 95 -2.82 -6.29 5.68
C LYS A 95 -1.44 -6.96 5.57
N ALA A 96 -1.11 -7.50 4.39
CA ALA A 96 0.18 -8.13 4.14
C ALA A 96 1.34 -7.13 4.33
N ARG A 97 1.18 -5.87 3.86
CA ARG A 97 2.17 -4.80 4.10
C ARG A 97 2.32 -4.47 5.58
N LYS A 98 1.22 -4.36 6.32
CA LYS A 98 1.25 -4.08 7.77
C LYS A 98 1.92 -5.21 8.56
N GLU A 99 1.69 -6.46 8.20
CA GLU A 99 2.35 -7.62 8.82
C GLU A 99 3.85 -7.64 8.50
N ALA A 100 4.21 -7.47 7.22
CA ALA A 100 5.61 -7.38 6.81
C ALA A 100 6.36 -6.21 7.48
N GLU A 101 5.71 -5.07 7.68
CA GLU A 101 6.31 -3.93 8.39
C GLU A 101 6.50 -4.22 9.88
N LYS A 102 5.53 -4.88 10.54
CA LYS A 102 5.66 -5.30 11.94
C LYS A 102 6.82 -6.27 12.11
N ASP A 103 6.96 -7.23 11.21
CA ASP A 103 8.03 -8.23 11.28
C ASP A 103 9.40 -7.61 10.99
N ARG A 104 9.49 -6.70 10.01
CA ARG A 104 10.70 -5.89 9.80
C ARG A 104 11.09 -5.10 11.04
N LYS A 105 10.13 -4.43 11.70
CA LYS A 105 10.40 -3.66 12.93
C LYS A 105 10.85 -4.54 14.10
N LYS A 106 10.30 -5.75 14.25
CA LYS A 106 10.76 -6.70 15.29
C LYS A 106 12.19 -7.14 15.01
N LEU A 107 12.47 -7.53 13.77
CA LEU A 107 13.78 -8.02 13.35
C LEU A 107 14.85 -6.92 13.45
N GLU A 108 14.50 -5.67 13.13
CA GLU A 108 15.39 -4.52 13.32
C GLU A 108 15.69 -4.26 14.80
N LYS A 109 14.68 -4.35 15.68
CA LYS A 109 14.88 -4.22 17.13
C LYS A 109 15.78 -5.32 17.69
N GLU A 110 15.56 -6.57 17.29
CA GLU A 110 16.40 -7.70 17.70
C GLU A 110 17.85 -7.53 17.22
N ARG A 111 18.04 -7.12 15.95
CA ARG A 111 19.37 -6.79 15.41
C ARG A 111 20.05 -5.69 16.20
N LYS A 112 19.32 -4.62 16.54
CA LYS A 112 19.87 -3.51 17.33
C LYS A 112 20.25 -3.97 18.75
N GLN A 113 19.38 -4.71 19.42
CA GLN A 113 19.67 -5.26 20.75
C GLN A 113 20.90 -6.18 20.75
N LEU A 114 21.04 -7.01 19.71
CA LEU A 114 22.19 -7.88 19.53
C LEU A 114 23.47 -7.08 19.25
N ALA A 115 23.40 -6.02 18.45
CA ALA A 115 24.53 -5.11 18.21
C ALA A 115 24.95 -4.40 19.51
N ASP A 116 24.01 -3.76 20.21
CA ASP A 116 24.27 -3.06 21.48
C ASP A 116 24.88 -4.02 22.54
N ALA A 117 24.43 -5.28 22.59
CA ALA A 117 24.97 -6.29 23.48
C ALA A 117 26.40 -6.72 23.09
N ARG A 118 26.70 -6.83 21.79
CA ARG A 118 28.06 -7.13 21.29
C ARG A 118 29.03 -6.00 21.59
N ASP A 119 28.61 -4.76 21.34
CA ASP A 119 29.43 -3.57 21.56
C ASP A 119 29.78 -3.46 23.04
N LYS A 120 28.80 -3.66 23.93
CA LYS A 120 29.04 -3.69 25.38
C LYS A 120 30.05 -4.76 25.81
N VAL A 121 30.02 -5.93 25.19
CA VAL A 121 31.00 -7.00 25.46
C VAL A 121 32.39 -6.60 24.96
N ALA A 122 32.48 -5.94 23.80
CA ALA A 122 33.73 -5.44 23.24
C ALA A 122 34.35 -4.34 24.13
N ASP A 123 33.57 -3.35 24.53
CA ASP A 123 33.99 -2.25 25.41
C ASP A 123 34.53 -2.80 26.74
N LEU A 124 33.82 -3.74 27.36
CA LEU A 124 34.26 -4.36 28.61
C LEU A 124 35.55 -5.15 28.45
N LYS A 125 35.76 -5.82 27.31
CA LYS A 125 37.04 -6.51 27.02
C LYS A 125 38.18 -5.50 26.89
N GLU A 126 37.95 -4.37 26.23
CA GLU A 126 38.95 -3.31 26.11
C GLU A 126 39.30 -2.71 27.48
N ASP A 127 38.30 -2.43 28.32
CA ASP A 127 38.51 -1.93 29.68
C ASP A 127 39.30 -2.91 30.55
N ILE A 128 39.03 -4.22 30.42
CA ILE A 128 39.80 -5.26 31.11
C ILE A 128 41.25 -5.25 30.66
N LEU A 129 41.51 -5.15 29.36
CA LEU A 129 42.88 -5.09 28.82
C LEU A 129 43.63 -3.85 29.35
N LYS A 130 43.01 -2.67 29.30
CA LYS A 130 43.59 -1.43 29.84
C LYS A 130 43.87 -1.52 31.34
N ASN A 131 42.97 -2.16 32.11
CA ASN A 131 43.18 -2.34 33.54
C ASN A 131 44.29 -3.35 33.83
N LYS A 132 44.39 -4.41 33.03
CA LYS A 132 45.45 -5.42 33.12
C LYS A 132 46.81 -4.82 32.84
N GLU A 133 46.95 -4.01 31.80
CA GLU A 133 48.19 -3.29 31.48
C GLU A 133 48.64 -2.40 32.64
N LYS A 134 47.74 -1.58 33.19
CA LYS A 134 48.01 -0.75 34.38
C LYS A 134 48.43 -1.57 35.60
N LEU A 135 47.80 -2.72 35.80
CA LEU A 135 48.13 -3.61 36.91
C LEU A 135 49.52 -4.22 36.74
N GLU A 136 49.87 -4.66 35.53
CA GLU A 136 51.19 -5.21 35.21
C GLU A 136 52.29 -4.16 35.36
N ASP A 137 52.07 -2.94 34.86
CA ASP A 137 53.01 -1.83 35.00
C ASP A 137 53.23 -1.45 36.47
N GLU A 138 52.15 -1.30 37.26
CA GLU A 138 52.26 -0.95 38.68
C GLU A 138 52.97 -2.07 39.47
N LYS A 139 52.69 -3.35 39.16
CA LYS A 139 53.39 -4.49 39.76
C LYS A 139 54.88 -4.50 39.41
N LYS A 140 55.21 -4.24 38.14
CA LYS A 140 56.59 -4.21 37.64
C LYS A 140 57.39 -3.09 38.29
N ASP A 141 56.82 -1.90 38.38
CA ASP A 141 57.46 -0.75 39.03
C ASP A 141 57.60 -0.97 40.53
N PHE A 142 56.57 -1.50 41.19
CA PHE A 142 56.61 -1.86 42.61
C PHE A 142 57.73 -2.87 42.91
N GLU A 143 57.79 -3.97 42.16
CA GLU A 143 58.85 -4.97 42.35
C GLU A 143 60.25 -4.39 42.11
N LYS A 144 60.40 -3.56 41.07
CA LYS A 144 61.67 -2.93 40.72
C LYS A 144 62.15 -1.97 41.80
N ASP A 145 61.27 -1.11 42.31
CA ASP A 145 61.61 -0.16 43.36
C ASP A 145 61.84 -0.86 44.71
N LYS A 146 61.09 -1.95 44.98
CA LYS A 146 61.28 -2.78 46.17
C LYS A 146 62.64 -3.49 46.14
N LYS A 147 63.00 -4.12 45.02
CA LYS A 147 64.32 -4.74 44.81
C LYS A 147 65.47 -3.75 44.94
N ARG A 148 65.25 -2.48 44.56
CA ARG A 148 66.23 -1.40 44.68
C ARG A 148 66.27 -0.76 46.07
N GLY A 149 65.39 -1.16 47.00
CA GLY A 149 65.29 -0.55 48.33
C GLY A 149 64.86 0.92 48.31
N LYS A 150 64.18 1.36 47.24
CA LYS A 150 63.76 2.76 47.06
C LYS A 150 62.42 3.08 47.73
N LEU A 151 61.71 2.08 48.21
CA LEU A 151 60.42 2.24 48.87
C LEU A 151 60.60 2.28 50.39
N SER A 152 60.01 3.30 51.02
CA SER A 152 59.80 3.29 52.46
C SER A 152 58.65 2.32 52.81
N PRO A 153 58.55 1.82 54.04
CA PRO A 153 57.44 0.95 54.45
C PRO A 153 56.05 1.56 54.18
N ASN A 154 55.92 2.88 54.32
CA ASN A 154 54.67 3.59 54.02
C ASN A 154 54.38 3.65 52.51
N ASP A 155 55.41 3.81 51.69
CA ASP A 155 55.23 3.82 50.23
C ASP A 155 54.94 2.42 49.69
N GLU A 156 55.50 1.37 50.30
CA GLU A 156 55.13 -0.01 49.99
C GLU A 156 53.64 -0.26 50.21
N LEU A 157 53.11 0.15 51.35
CA LEU A 157 51.67 0.03 51.66
C LEU A 157 50.81 0.81 50.67
N LYS A 158 51.22 2.02 50.28
CA LYS A 158 50.48 2.82 49.28
C LYS A 158 50.45 2.14 47.90
N ARG A 159 51.59 1.61 47.45
CA ARG A 159 51.70 0.90 46.17
C ARG A 159 50.91 -0.41 46.20
N GLN A 160 51.01 -1.18 47.28
CA GLN A 160 50.21 -2.38 47.47
C GLN A 160 48.70 -2.07 47.43
N GLY A 161 48.25 -1.02 48.13
CA GLY A 161 46.86 -0.59 48.08
C GLY A 161 46.39 -0.13 46.70
N LYS A 162 47.28 0.38 45.83
CA LYS A 162 46.94 0.67 44.43
C LYS A 162 46.79 -0.62 43.61
N ILE A 163 47.69 -1.57 43.80
CA ILE A 163 47.63 -2.89 43.15
C ILE A 163 46.34 -3.61 43.54
N ASP A 164 45.96 -3.59 44.81
CA ASP A 164 44.73 -4.22 45.32
C ASP A 164 43.49 -3.57 44.70
N LYS A 165 43.43 -2.22 44.62
CA LYS A 165 42.34 -1.51 43.93
C LYS A 165 42.22 -1.88 42.45
N LEU A 166 43.35 -2.05 41.76
CA LEU A 166 43.35 -2.48 40.36
C LEU A 166 42.92 -3.94 40.19
N LEU A 167 43.24 -4.82 41.14
CA LEU A 167 42.75 -6.19 41.20
C LEU A 167 41.24 -6.24 41.43
N ASP A 168 40.72 -5.49 42.40
CA ASP A 168 39.28 -5.40 42.69
C ASP A 168 38.52 -4.91 41.46
N LYS A 169 39.04 -3.88 40.79
CA LYS A 169 38.46 -3.37 39.53
C LYS A 169 38.51 -4.43 38.42
N SER A 170 39.58 -5.24 38.35
CA SER A 170 39.67 -6.35 37.39
C SER A 170 38.57 -7.38 37.61
N ILE A 171 38.32 -7.76 38.86
CA ILE A 171 37.26 -8.71 39.24
C ILE A 171 35.89 -8.11 38.90
N GLU A 172 35.66 -6.84 39.22
CA GLU A 172 34.40 -6.16 38.89
C GLU A 172 34.14 -6.13 37.38
N LEU A 173 35.16 -5.80 36.57
CA LEU A 173 35.06 -5.80 35.12
C LEU A 173 34.82 -7.20 34.55
N GLN A 174 35.48 -8.24 35.08
CA GLN A 174 35.23 -9.63 34.69
C GLN A 174 33.78 -10.07 35.00
N ASN A 175 33.27 -9.73 36.20
CA ASN A 175 31.87 -10.00 36.56
C ASN A 175 30.87 -9.27 35.64
N LYS A 176 31.19 -8.03 35.25
CA LYS A 176 30.39 -7.27 34.27
C LYS A 176 30.43 -7.91 32.89
N LEU A 177 31.61 -8.37 32.45
CA LEU A 177 31.80 -9.05 31.17
C LEU A 177 31.00 -10.37 31.13
N GLU A 178 31.05 -11.16 32.19
CA GLU A 178 30.28 -12.41 32.29
C GLU A 178 28.79 -12.15 32.17
N LYS A 179 28.26 -11.19 32.95
CA LYS A 179 26.85 -10.78 32.87
C LYS A 179 26.47 -10.26 31.48
N ALA A 180 27.35 -9.52 30.81
CA ALA A 180 27.11 -9.01 29.46
C ALA A 180 27.14 -10.15 28.42
N THR A 181 28.04 -11.11 28.58
CA THR A 181 28.16 -12.29 27.70
C THR A 181 26.93 -13.19 27.84
N ILE A 182 26.48 -13.47 29.08
CA ILE A 182 25.22 -14.21 29.32
C ILE A 182 24.03 -13.49 28.69
N LYS A 183 23.97 -12.15 28.75
CA LYS A 183 22.90 -11.39 28.09
C LYS A 183 22.96 -11.50 26.58
N LEU A 184 24.16 -11.42 25.99
CA LEU A 184 24.36 -11.58 24.55
C LEU A 184 23.96 -12.98 24.09
N ASP A 185 24.33 -14.01 24.83
CA ASP A 185 24.01 -15.41 24.51
C ASP A 185 22.52 -15.72 24.66
N LYS A 186 21.78 -14.98 25.50
CA LYS A 186 20.31 -15.05 25.57
C LYS A 186 19.60 -14.39 24.38
N ILE A 187 20.27 -13.49 23.67
CA ILE A 187 19.72 -12.78 22.50
C ILE A 187 20.06 -13.54 21.19
N ARG A 188 21.18 -14.29 21.18
CA ARG A 188 21.60 -15.14 20.06
C ARG A 188 20.75 -16.40 19.96
#